data_AF-A0AAE4H947-F1
#
_entry.id   AF-A0AAE4H947-F1
#
_cell.length_a   1.000
_cell.length_b   1.000
_cell.length_c   1.000
_cell.angle_alpha   90.00
_cell.angle_beta   90.00
_cell.angle_gamma   90.00
#
_symmetry.space_group_name_H-M   'P 1'
#
loop_
_entity.id
_entity.type
_entity.pdbx_description
1 polymer ?
#
loop_
_entity_poly.entity_id
_entity_poly.type
_entity_poly.pdbx_seq_one_letter_code
_entity_poly.pdbx_strand_id
1 'polypeptide(L)'
;MSKNTQTVDLECTSAFMVKGKMITPKQVVRGVPAAEAANLVRRGKAKVVAAAPAEDDAEAPALEELSVEELKATAKEYEIEGADKMKKAELVAAIEAAEAEDE
;
A
#
# COMPACT_ATOMS: atom_id res chain seq x y z
N MET A 1 -11.48 16.56 -15.13
CA MET A 1 -10.04 16.23 -15.23
C MET A 1 -9.55 15.85 -13.84
N SER A 2 -9.70 14.58 -13.48
CA SER A 2 -9.23 14.04 -12.21
C SER A 2 -7.71 14.03 -12.24
N LYS A 3 -7.07 14.94 -11.49
CA LYS A 3 -5.63 14.90 -11.28
C LYS A 3 -5.39 13.77 -10.30
N ASN A 4 -4.88 12.63 -10.76
CA ASN A 4 -4.27 11.61 -9.90
C ASN A 4 -3.28 12.33 -8.99
N THR A 5 -3.68 12.60 -7.76
CA THR A 5 -2.86 13.33 -6.81
C THR A 5 -2.02 12.29 -6.09
N GLN A 6 -1.11 11.69 -6.85
CA GLN A 6 -0.16 10.73 -6.30
C GLN A 6 0.67 11.45 -5.24
N THR A 7 0.61 10.96 -4.02
CA THR A 7 1.43 11.42 -2.92
C THR A 7 2.61 10.48 -2.75
N VAL A 8 3.73 11.01 -2.31
CA VAL A 8 4.96 10.24 -2.10
C VAL A 8 5.62 10.65 -0.80
N ASP A 9 6.36 9.71 -0.23
CA ASP A 9 7.12 9.92 0.98
C ASP A 9 8.55 10.34 0.62
N LEU A 10 8.99 11.42 1.25
CA LEU A 10 10.26 12.08 0.97
C LEU A 10 11.16 12.10 2.21
N GLU A 11 12.39 11.63 2.08
CA GLU A 11 13.44 11.84 3.06
C GLU A 11 14.10 13.18 2.78
N CYS A 12 14.10 14.05 3.78
CA CYS A 12 14.72 15.35 3.70
C CYS A 12 16.23 15.19 3.79
N THR A 13 16.93 15.65 2.75
CA THR A 13 18.41 15.68 2.73
C THR A 13 18.93 17.04 3.21
N SER A 14 18.08 18.07 3.21
CA SER A 14 18.40 19.43 3.67
C SER A 14 17.21 20.06 4.37
N ALA A 15 17.41 21.22 5.03
CA ALA A 15 16.32 21.93 5.68
C ALA A 15 15.44 22.67 4.65
N PHE A 16 14.13 22.46 4.68
CA PHE A 16 13.17 23.20 3.86
C PHE A 16 11.81 23.34 4.54
N MET A 17 11.03 24.32 4.10
CA MET A 17 9.65 24.49 4.58
C MET A 17 8.69 23.67 3.73
N VAL A 18 7.86 22.86 4.38
CA VAL A 18 6.70 22.18 3.78
C VAL A 18 5.47 22.55 4.58
N LYS A 19 4.39 23.00 3.92
CA LYS A 19 3.12 23.36 4.59
C LYS A 19 3.31 24.34 5.78
N GLY A 20 4.27 25.27 5.67
CA GLY A 20 4.60 26.22 6.74
C GLY A 20 5.39 25.65 7.93
N LYS A 21 5.72 24.35 7.91
CA LYS A 21 6.56 23.70 8.92
C LYS A 21 7.97 23.54 8.39
N MET A 22 8.96 23.95 9.19
CA MET A 22 10.37 23.71 8.87
C MET A 22 10.68 22.24 9.10
N ILE A 23 11.08 21.55 8.04
CA ILE A 23 11.53 20.16 8.09
C ILE A 23 13.05 20.17 8.05
N THR A 24 13.66 19.43 8.97
CA THR A 24 15.11 19.28 9.10
C THR A 24 15.62 18.09 8.29
N PRO A 25 16.91 18.09 7.91
CA PRO A 25 17.52 16.92 7.26
C PRO A 25 17.39 15.66 8.14
N LYS A 26 17.30 14.49 7.49
CA LYS A 26 17.03 13.17 8.07
C LYS A 26 15.61 12.95 8.59
N GLN A 27 14.67 13.84 8.27
CA GLN A 27 13.25 13.60 8.53
C GLN A 27 12.52 13.09 7.29
N VAL A 28 11.58 12.17 7.49
CA VAL A 28 10.69 11.68 6.43
C VAL A 28 9.39 12.47 6.47
N VAL A 29 9.05 13.11 5.35
CA VAL A 29 7.79 13.83 5.15
C VAL A 29 6.87 12.94 4.34
N ARG A 30 5.74 12.58 4.93
CA ARG A 30 4.73 11.74 4.29
C ARG A 30 3.67 12.56 3.58
N GLY A 31 3.09 11.98 2.52
CA GLY A 31 1.94 12.58 1.85
C GLY A 31 2.27 13.86 1.07
N VAL A 32 3.45 13.92 0.44
CA VAL A 32 3.86 15.06 -0.39
C VAL A 32 3.35 14.85 -1.82
N PRO A 33 2.61 15.78 -2.43
CA PRO A 33 2.17 15.64 -3.81
C PRO A 33 3.34 15.41 -4.77
N ALA A 34 3.20 14.50 -5.73
CA ALA A 34 4.26 14.13 -6.67
C ALA A 34 4.87 15.34 -7.40
N ALA A 35 4.08 16.38 -7.68
CA ALA A 35 4.56 17.62 -8.28
C ALA A 35 5.49 18.42 -7.35
N GLU A 36 5.20 18.47 -6.05
CA GLU A 36 6.08 19.11 -5.07
C GLU A 36 7.32 18.26 -4.79
N ALA A 37 7.13 16.94 -4.70
CA ALA A 37 8.20 15.97 -4.54
C ALA A 37 9.24 16.05 -5.65
N ALA A 38 8.82 16.05 -6.92
CA ALA A 38 9.71 16.20 -8.07
C ALA A 38 10.51 17.50 -8.01
N ASN A 39 9.87 18.60 -7.59
CA ASN A 39 10.55 19.89 -7.41
C ASN A 39 11.59 19.86 -6.28
N LEU A 40 11.27 19.25 -5.14
CA LEU A 40 12.17 19.14 -3.99
C LEU A 40 13.38 18.24 -4.28
N VAL A 41 13.14 17.13 -4.96
CA VAL A 41 14.18 16.18 -5.41
C VAL A 41 15.07 16.81 -6.46
N ARG A 42 14.50 17.50 -7.46
CA ARG A 42 15.27 18.25 -8.47
C ARG A 42 16.16 19.34 -7.86
N ARG A 43 15.72 19.94 -6.74
CA ARG A 43 16.49 20.93 -5.98
C ARG A 43 17.52 20.30 -5.02
N GLY A 44 17.62 18.97 -4.97
CA GLY A 44 18.52 18.24 -4.08
C GLY A 44 18.15 18.32 -2.60
N LYS A 45 16.92 18.75 -2.27
CA LYS A 45 16.50 19.00 -0.90
C LYS A 45 15.87 17.79 -0.21
N ALA A 46 15.39 16.84 -1.01
CA ALA A 46 14.80 15.61 -0.54
C ALA A 46 15.09 14.46 -1.52
N LYS A 47 14.93 13.23 -1.04
CA LYS A 47 15.01 11.98 -1.81
C LYS A 47 13.68 11.24 -1.66
N VAL A 48 13.15 10.71 -2.76
CA VAL A 48 11.96 9.84 -2.71
C VAL A 48 12.34 8.53 -2.01
N VAL A 49 11.67 8.18 -0.92
CA VAL A 49 11.97 6.98 -0.11
C VAL A 49 11.02 5.86 -0.45
N ALA A 50 9.77 6.21 -0.74
CA ALA A 50 8.80 5.33 -1.35
C ALA A 50 7.71 6.22 -1.95
N ALA A 51 7.35 5.96 -3.20
CA ALA A 51 5.99 6.31 -3.59
C ALA A 51 5.11 5.39 -2.76
N ALA A 52 4.35 5.94 -1.82
CA ALA A 52 3.14 5.24 -1.43
C ALA A 52 2.36 5.12 -2.75
N PRO A 53 2.13 3.90 -3.30
CA PRO A 53 1.04 3.79 -4.25
C PRO A 53 -0.18 4.37 -3.54
N ALA A 54 -0.92 5.21 -4.25
CA ALA A 54 -2.13 5.78 -3.73
C ALA A 54 -2.96 4.63 -3.13
N GLU A 55 -3.23 4.72 -1.83
CA GLU A 55 -4.30 3.95 -1.18
C GLU A 55 -5.62 4.45 -1.79
N ASP A 56 -5.93 3.93 -2.97
CA ASP A 56 -7.27 3.50 -3.33
C ASP A 56 -7.11 1.98 -3.34
N ASP A 57 -7.89 1.30 -2.50
CA ASP A 57 -7.70 -0.07 -2.01
C ASP A 57 -6.65 -0.25 -0.89
N ALA A 58 -7.16 -0.19 0.34
CA ALA A 58 -6.63 -1.00 1.42
C ALA A 58 -7.02 -2.46 1.16
N GLU A 59 -6.54 -3.02 0.05
CA GLU A 59 -6.61 -4.45 -0.20
C GLU A 59 -5.79 -5.09 0.93
N ALA A 60 -6.41 -5.97 1.69
CA ALA A 60 -5.70 -6.93 2.51
C ALA A 60 -4.52 -7.49 1.68
N PRO A 61 -3.38 -7.88 2.30
CA PRO A 61 -2.28 -8.50 1.54
C PRO A 61 -2.89 -9.51 0.58
N ALA A 62 -2.62 -9.36 -0.72
CA ALA A 62 -3.29 -10.15 -1.74
C ALA A 62 -3.25 -11.60 -1.26
N LEU A 63 -4.36 -12.33 -1.30
CA LEU A 63 -4.41 -13.69 -0.75
C LEU A 63 -3.29 -14.58 -1.35
N GLU A 64 -2.76 -14.20 -2.51
CA GLU A 64 -1.56 -14.74 -3.15
C GLU A 64 -0.25 -14.59 -2.34
N GLU A 65 -0.13 -13.61 -1.45
CA GLU A 65 1.00 -13.36 -0.55
C GLU A 65 0.90 -14.16 0.75
N LEU A 66 -0.31 -14.58 1.16
CA LEU A 66 -0.52 -15.37 2.38
C LEU A 66 0.06 -16.78 2.28
N SER A 67 0.45 -17.34 3.42
CA SER A 67 0.87 -18.74 3.49
C SER A 67 -0.32 -19.68 3.28
N VAL A 68 -0.06 -20.92 2.84
CA VAL A 68 -1.13 -21.93 2.65
C VAL A 68 -1.86 -22.20 3.97
N GLU A 69 -1.17 -22.11 5.11
CA GLU A 69 -1.79 -22.29 6.43
C GLU A 69 -2.74 -21.14 6.78
N GLU A 70 -2.34 -19.89 6.50
CA GLU A 70 -3.20 -18.72 6.68
C GLU A 70 -4.42 -18.78 5.77
N LEU A 71 -4.23 -19.11 4.49
CA LEU A 71 -5.34 -19.29 3.55
C LEU A 71 -6.31 -20.38 3.98
N LYS A 72 -5.83 -21.48 4.57
CA LYS A 72 -6.72 -22.51 5.13
C LYS A 72 -7.49 -22.01 6.35
N ALA A 73 -6.84 -21.22 7.21
CA ALA A 73 -7.50 -20.62 8.37
C ALA A 73 -8.60 -19.64 7.92
N THR A 74 -8.30 -18.78 6.95
CA THR A 74 -9.24 -17.85 6.34
C THR A 74 -10.38 -18.60 5.65
N ALA A 75 -10.10 -19.57 4.79
CA ALA A 75 -11.12 -20.39 4.14
C ALA A 75 -12.02 -21.12 5.13
N LYS A 76 -11.50 -21.51 6.30
CA LYS A 76 -12.30 -22.10 7.38
C LYS A 76 -13.18 -21.08 8.10
N GLU A 77 -12.74 -19.82 8.25
CA GLU A 77 -13.59 -18.73 8.74
C GLU A 77 -14.77 -18.47 7.80
N TYR A 78 -14.55 -18.54 6.49
CA TYR A 78 -15.61 -18.46 5.46
C TYR A 78 -16.40 -19.77 5.27
N GLU A 79 -16.22 -20.76 6.15
CA GLU A 79 -16.89 -22.08 6.10
C GLU A 79 -16.75 -22.82 4.74
N ILE A 80 -15.64 -22.63 4.03
CA ILE A 80 -15.38 -23.25 2.71
C ILE A 80 -15.08 -24.74 2.87
N GLU A 81 -16.01 -25.57 2.39
CA GLU A 81 -15.89 -27.03 2.46
C GLU A 81 -14.71 -27.55 1.62
N GLY A 82 -13.83 -28.34 2.25
CA GLY A 82 -12.71 -28.99 1.57
C GLY A 82 -11.44 -28.13 1.45
N ALA A 83 -11.39 -26.96 2.07
CA ALA A 83 -10.22 -26.08 2.12
C ALA A 83 -8.90 -26.81 2.48
N ASP A 84 -8.94 -27.79 3.40
CA ASP A 84 -7.77 -28.58 3.79
C ASP A 84 -7.12 -29.38 2.64
N LYS A 85 -7.91 -29.73 1.62
CA LYS A 85 -7.48 -30.53 0.47
C LYS A 85 -7.17 -29.67 -0.77
N MET A 86 -7.50 -28.38 -0.73
CA MET A 86 -7.30 -27.42 -1.81
C MET A 86 -5.84 -26.95 -1.89
N LYS A 87 -5.38 -26.61 -3.10
CA LYS A 87 -4.07 -25.97 -3.30
C LYS A 87 -4.17 -24.46 -3.03
N LYS A 88 -3.03 -23.81 -2.86
CA LYS A 88 -2.93 -22.36 -2.63
C LYS A 88 -3.83 -21.54 -3.56
N ALA A 89 -3.74 -21.77 -4.87
CA ALA A 89 -4.53 -21.04 -5.86
C ALA A 89 -6.05 -21.31 -5.75
N GLU A 90 -6.44 -22.54 -5.39
CA GLU A 90 -7.86 -22.88 -5.20
C GLU A 90 -8.42 -22.27 -3.92
N LEU A 91 -7.62 -22.21 -2.85
CA LEU A 91 -7.97 -21.52 -1.60
C LEU A 91 -8.19 -20.03 -1.82
N VAL A 92 -7.25 -19.37 -2.51
CA VAL A 92 -7.35 -17.94 -2.86
C VAL A 92 -8.66 -17.69 -3.61
N ALA A 93 -8.90 -18.41 -4.72
CA ALA A 93 -10.10 -18.23 -5.52
C ALA A 93 -11.40 -18.51 -4.74
N ALA A 94 -11.40 -19.49 -3.83
CA ALA A 94 -12.57 -19.81 -3.03
C ALA A 94 -12.85 -18.74 -1.96
N ILE A 95 -11.80 -18.17 -1.34
CA ILE A 95 -11.93 -17.07 -0.37
C ILE A 95 -12.38 -15.80 -1.07
N GLU A 96 -11.80 -15.45 -2.23
CA GLU A 96 -12.26 -14.28 -3.01
C GLU A 96 -13.72 -14.42 -3.43
N ALA A 97 -14.13 -15.63 -3.83
CA ALA A 97 -15.53 -15.89 -4.16
C ALA A 97 -16.42 -15.71 -2.93
N ALA A 98 -16.03 -16.21 -1.75
CA ALA A 98 -16.80 -16.06 -0.53
C ALA A 98 -16.87 -14.60 -0.05
N GLU A 99 -15.77 -13.84 -0.13
CA GLU A 99 -15.75 -12.40 0.19
C GLU A 99 -16.64 -11.59 -0.75
N ALA A 100 -16.67 -11.93 -2.04
CA ALA A 100 -17.49 -11.24 -3.03
C ALA A 100 -19.00 -11.55 -2.93
N GLU A 101 -19.40 -12.66 -2.29
CA GLU A 101 -20.82 -12.99 -2.09
C GLU A 101 -21.44 -12.35 -0.83
N ASP A 102 -20.62 -11.81 0.09
CA ASP A 102 -21.06 -11.10 1.30
C ASP A 102 -21.23 -9.57 1.08
N GLU A 103 -20.95 -9.07 -0.14
CA GLU A 103 -21.13 -7.66 -0.57
C GLU A 103 -22.41 -7.43 -1.42
#